data_AF-A0A840KC12-F1
#
_entry.id   AF-A0A840KC12-F1
#
_cell.length_a   1.000
_cell.length_b   1.000
_cell.length_c   1.000
_cell.angle_alpha   90.00
_cell.angle_beta   90.00
_cell.angle_gamma   90.00
#
_symmetry.space_group_name_H-M   'P 1'
#
loop_
_entity.id
_entity.type
_entity.pdbx_description
1 polymer ?
#
loop_
_entity_poly.entity_id
_entity_poly.type
_entity_poly.pdbx_seq_one_letter_code
_entity_poly.pdbx_strand_id
1 'polypeptide(L)'
;MLSEKELINIAIDYIKTFEKEIGRELIIPKELMIKKNYGIYFIYHSKIYYETKDWKYKLIGNAPFLVENKMGKIIEFGTSRSLDHYIQEYEASRYP
;
A
#
# COMPACT_ATOMS: atom_id res chain seq x y z
N MET A 1 -19.72 5.98 0.26
CA MET A 1 -18.45 5.23 0.12
C MET A 1 -17.64 5.93 -0.94
N LEU A 2 -16.33 6.04 -0.72
CA LEU A 2 -15.39 6.61 -1.65
C LEU A 2 -15.26 5.71 -2.89
N SER A 3 -15.12 6.35 -4.04
CA SER A 3 -14.82 5.71 -5.31
C SER A 3 -13.40 5.13 -5.33
N GLU A 4 -13.15 4.18 -6.23
CA GLU A 4 -11.80 3.64 -6.45
C GLU A 4 -10.77 4.75 -6.72
N LYS A 5 -11.14 5.77 -7.50
CA LYS A 5 -10.26 6.91 -7.81
C LYS A 5 -9.88 7.68 -6.54
N GLU A 6 -10.83 7.91 -5.63
CA GLU A 6 -10.56 8.58 -4.36
C GLU A 6 -9.63 7.75 -3.47
N LEU A 7 -9.83 6.43 -3.40
CA LEU A 7 -8.94 5.54 -2.63
C LEU A 7 -7.52 5.49 -3.18
N ILE A 8 -7.37 5.46 -4.51
CA ILE A 8 -6.06 5.53 -5.16
C ILE A 8 -5.39 6.88 -4.88
N ASN A 9 -6.13 7.99 -4.91
CA ASN A 9 -5.57 9.30 -4.59
C ASN A 9 -5.08 9.37 -3.13
N ILE A 10 -5.87 8.84 -2.19
CA ILE A 10 -5.45 8.75 -0.77
C ILE A 10 -4.18 7.92 -0.64
N ALA A 11 -4.09 6.77 -1.31
CA ALA A 11 -2.90 5.93 -1.29
C ALA A 11 -1.66 6.63 -1.88
N ILE A 12 -1.83 7.38 -2.97
CA ILE A 12 -0.78 8.20 -3.59
C ILE A 12 -0.32 9.29 -2.63
N ASP A 13 -1.24 10.02 -2.01
CA ASP A 13 -0.91 11.10 -1.09
C ASP A 13 -0.24 10.58 0.20
N TYR A 14 -0.61 9.39 0.64
CA TYR A 14 0.06 8.69 1.74
C TYR A 14 1.50 8.32 1.38
N ILE A 15 1.78 7.65 0.25
CA ILE A 15 3.17 7.28 -0.07
C ILE A 15 4.06 8.51 -0.39
N LYS A 16 3.47 9.62 -0.84
CA LYS A 16 4.20 10.89 -1.03
C LYS A 16 4.78 11.45 0.26
N THR A 17 4.22 11.11 1.44
CA THR A 17 4.84 11.50 2.71
C THR A 17 6.16 10.76 2.89
N PHE A 18 6.19 9.46 2.58
CA PHE A 18 7.40 8.65 2.62
C PHE A 18 8.43 9.08 1.58
N GLU A 19 8.01 9.43 0.36
CA GLU A 19 8.92 9.94 -0.69
C GLU A 19 9.75 11.14 -0.19
N LYS A 20 9.10 12.06 0.54
CA LYS A 20 9.76 13.24 1.12
C LYS A 20 10.75 12.85 2.21
N GLU A 21 10.43 11.87 3.05
CA GLU A 21 11.29 11.41 4.14
C GLU A 21 12.52 10.66 3.63
N ILE A 22 12.35 9.79 2.63
CA ILE A 22 13.44 8.94 2.11
C ILE A 22 14.20 9.57 0.95
N GLY A 23 13.70 10.68 0.39
CA GLY A 23 14.30 11.38 -0.75
C GLY A 23 14.32 10.55 -2.04
N ARG A 24 13.32 9.68 -2.26
CA ARG A 24 13.22 8.83 -3.46
C ARG A 24 11.78 8.68 -3.91
N GLU A 25 11.59 8.61 -5.23
CA GLU A 25 10.29 8.33 -5.83
C GLU A 25 9.83 6.89 -5.52
N LEU A 26 8.56 6.77 -5.18
CA LEU A 26 7.82 5.55 -4.92
C LEU A 26 6.75 5.37 -6.00
N ILE A 27 6.37 4.11 -6.22
CA ILE A 27 5.31 3.74 -7.14
C ILE A 27 4.39 2.71 -6.50
N ILE A 28 3.10 2.82 -6.78
CA ILE A 28 2.09 1.81 -6.47
C ILE A 28 1.72 1.11 -7.79
N PRO A 29 2.23 -0.10 -8.07
CA PRO A 29 1.87 -0.83 -9.28
C PRO A 29 0.39 -1.22 -9.26
N LYS A 30 -0.34 -0.89 -10.32
CA LYS A 30 -1.79 -1.13 -10.42
C LYS A 30 -2.12 -2.62 -10.39
N GLU A 31 -1.27 -3.43 -10.98
CA GLU A 31 -1.36 -4.89 -11.05
C GLU A 31 -1.21 -5.58 -9.68
N LEU A 32 -0.66 -4.88 -8.68
CA LEU A 32 -0.53 -5.40 -7.31
C LEU A 32 -1.66 -4.93 -6.38
N MET A 33 -2.58 -4.10 -6.87
CA MET A 33 -3.73 -3.65 -6.08
C MET A 33 -4.72 -4.79 -5.87
N ILE A 34 -5.09 -5.05 -4.61
CA ILE A 34 -6.12 -6.04 -4.28
C ILE A 34 -7.39 -5.30 -3.87
N LYS A 35 -8.42 -5.39 -4.72
CA LYS A 35 -9.70 -4.72 -4.51
C LYS A 35 -10.65 -5.62 -3.70
N LYS A 36 -11.27 -5.05 -2.68
CA LYS A 36 -12.31 -5.68 -1.86
C LYS A 36 -13.52 -4.76 -1.77
N ASN A 37 -14.66 -5.31 -1.35
CA ASN A 37 -15.89 -4.53 -1.17
C ASN A 37 -15.79 -3.47 -0.05
N TYR A 38 -14.77 -3.55 0.82
CA TYR A 38 -14.51 -2.62 1.92
C TYR A 38 -13.32 -1.68 1.69
N GLY A 39 -12.55 -1.82 0.60
CA GLY A 39 -11.36 -1.00 0.36
C GLY A 39 -10.39 -1.58 -0.66
N ILE A 40 -9.18 -1.02 -0.72
CA ILE A 40 -8.12 -1.46 -1.63
C ILE A 40 -6.82 -1.62 -0.83
N TYR A 41 -6.17 -2.77 -1.00
CA TYR A 41 -4.83 -3.00 -0.49
C TYR A 41 -3.80 -2.56 -1.52
N PHE A 42 -2.76 -1.89 -1.04
CA PHE A 42 -1.69 -1.33 -1.84
C PHE A 42 -0.34 -1.88 -1.39
N ILE A 43 0.49 -2.17 -2.39
CA ILE A 43 1.92 -2.43 -2.24
C ILE A 43 2.63 -1.32 -3.01
N TYR A 44 3.72 -0.81 -2.45
CA TYR A 44 4.55 0.18 -3.12
C TYR A 44 6.01 -0.27 -3.17
N HIS A 45 6.73 0.27 -4.14
CA HIS A 45 8.16 0.02 -4.34
C HIS A 45 8.88 1.33 -4.65
N SER A 46 10.21 1.32 -4.55
CA SER A 46 10.99 2.36 -5.21
C SER A 46 10.72 2.28 -6.72
N LYS A 47 10.43 3.43 -7.34
CA LYS A 47 10.12 3.48 -8.76
C LYS A 47 11.26 2.95 -9.62
N ILE A 48 12.50 3.34 -9.31
CA ILE A 48 13.70 2.87 -10.04
C ILE A 48 13.88 1.35 -9.92
N TYR A 49 13.63 0.74 -8.76
CA TYR A 49 13.63 -0.72 -8.62
C TYR A 49 12.52 -1.35 -9.47
N TYR A 50 11.34 -0.74 -9.46
CA TYR A 50 10.21 -1.27 -10.22
C TYR A 50 10.47 -1.32 -11.72
N GLU A 51 11.11 -0.28 -12.26
CA GLU A 51 11.42 -0.15 -13.69
C GLU A 51 12.63 -0.99 -14.11
N THR A 52 13.70 -1.00 -13.30
CA THR A 52 14.98 -1.62 -13.68
C THR A 52 15.14 -3.05 -13.19
N LYS A 53 14.39 -3.44 -12.16
CA LYS A 53 14.56 -4.68 -11.37
C LYS A 53 15.95 -4.82 -10.72
N ASP A 54 16.71 -3.73 -10.62
CA ASP A 54 18.02 -3.75 -9.96
C ASP A 54 17.87 -3.76 -8.44
N TRP A 55 18.28 -4.88 -7.83
CA TRP A 55 18.16 -5.13 -6.40
C TRP A 55 18.79 -4.08 -5.50
N LYS A 56 19.78 -3.29 -5.97
CA LYS A 56 20.37 -2.22 -5.15
C LYS A 56 19.36 -1.14 -4.75
N TYR A 57 18.28 -1.01 -5.52
CA TYR A 57 17.21 -0.05 -5.26
C TYR A 57 15.99 -0.67 -4.58
N LYS A 58 16.01 -1.97 -4.29
CA LYS A 58 14.92 -2.64 -3.61
C LYS A 58 14.74 -2.04 -2.21
N LEU A 59 13.51 -1.67 -1.87
CA LEU A 59 13.18 -1.22 -0.52
C LEU A 59 13.26 -2.38 0.47
N ILE A 60 13.67 -2.06 1.70
CA ILE A 60 13.56 -2.93 2.86
C ILE A 60 12.47 -2.32 3.75
N GLY A 61 11.52 -3.14 4.19
CA GLY A 61 10.48 -2.69 5.11
C GLY A 61 9.31 -1.95 4.46
N ASN A 62 9.10 -2.05 3.15
CA ASN A 62 7.94 -1.45 2.47
C ASN A 62 6.65 -2.21 2.82
N ALA A 63 6.06 -1.87 3.97
CA ALA A 63 4.84 -2.49 4.47
C ALA A 63 3.65 -2.23 3.54
N PRO A 64 2.82 -3.25 3.24
CA PRO A 64 1.56 -3.02 2.55
C PRO A 64 0.57 -2.30 3.46
N PHE A 65 -0.44 -1.68 2.88
CA PHE A 65 -1.48 -0.97 3.62
C PHE A 65 -2.84 -1.09 2.93
N LEU A 66 -3.92 -0.92 3.69
CA LEU A 66 -5.31 -0.84 3.22
C LEU A 66 -5.78 0.60 3.27
N VAL A 67 -6.52 1.04 2.25
CA VAL A 67 -7.38 2.23 2.34
C VAL A 67 -8.84 1.79 2.35
N GLU A 68 -9.53 2.02 3.46
CA GLU A 68 -10.94 1.69 3.65
C GLU A 68 -11.85 2.64 2.85
N ASN A 69 -12.94 2.10 2.28
CA ASN A 69 -13.82 2.87 1.42
C ASN A 69 -14.90 3.70 2.13
N LYS A 70 -15.06 3.55 3.44
CA LYS A 70 -16.08 4.31 4.19
C LYS A 70 -15.65 5.76 4.39
N MET A 71 -14.43 5.97 4.87
CA MET A 71 -13.88 7.29 5.22
C MET A 71 -12.44 7.51 4.73
N GLY A 72 -11.84 6.56 4.00
CA GLY A 72 -10.46 6.71 3.54
C GLY A 72 -9.41 6.43 4.60
N LYS A 73 -9.77 5.73 5.68
CA LYS A 73 -8.85 5.35 6.74
C LYS A 73 -7.74 4.46 6.18
N ILE A 74 -6.50 4.74 6.57
CA ILE A 74 -5.33 3.94 6.21
C ILE A 74 -5.02 3.00 7.37
N ILE A 75 -4.81 1.72 7.04
CA ILE A 75 -4.35 0.69 7.97
C ILE A 75 -3.05 0.13 7.42
N GLU A 76 -1.95 0.44 8.11
CA GLU A 76 -0.63 -0.10 7.80
C GLU A 76 -0.48 -1.51 8.37
N PHE A 77 0.10 -2.42 7.58
CA PHE A 77 0.36 -3.79 8.01
C PHE A 77 1.85 -4.00 8.35
N GLY A 78 2.20 -5.19 8.81
CA GLY A 78 3.60 -5.52 9.03
C GLY A 78 4.30 -6.04 7.76
N THR A 79 5.59 -6.32 7.88
CA THR A 79 6.41 -6.96 6.83
C THR A 79 6.86 -8.37 7.20
N SER A 80 6.49 -8.85 8.40
CA SER A 80 6.91 -10.16 8.92
C SER A 80 6.11 -11.34 8.36
N ARG A 81 4.95 -11.07 7.74
CA ARG A 81 4.04 -12.07 7.15
C ARG A 81 3.62 -11.63 5.75
N SER A 82 2.96 -12.53 5.01
CA SER A 82 2.40 -12.22 3.69
C SER A 82 1.21 -11.26 3.78
N LEU A 83 0.90 -10.58 2.69
CA LEU A 83 -0.30 -9.73 2.60
C LEU A 83 -1.59 -10.55 2.83
N ASP A 84 -1.67 -11.79 2.32
CA ASP A 84 -2.83 -12.65 2.54
C ASP A 84 -3.10 -12.92 4.03
N HIS A 85 -2.05 -13.08 4.83
CA HIS A 85 -2.20 -13.19 6.28
C HIS A 85 -2.85 -11.93 6.85
N TYR A 86 -2.33 -10.75 6.52
CA TYR A 86 -2.89 -9.48 7.01
C TYR A 86 -4.31 -9.20 6.52
N ILE A 87 -4.66 -9.62 5.30
CA ILE A 87 -6.04 -9.56 4.80
C ILE A 87 -6.96 -10.40 5.72
N GLN A 88 -6.57 -11.63 6.04
CA GLN A 88 -7.35 -12.50 6.94
C GLN A 88 -7.45 -11.94 8.36
N GLU A 89 -6.38 -11.35 8.88
CA GLU A 89 -6.39 -10.70 10.20
C GLU A 89 -7.35 -9.51 10.22
N TYR A 90 -7.34 -8.67 9.18
CA TYR A 90 -8.25 -7.54 9.03
C TYR A 90 -9.70 -8.01 8.90
N GLU A 91 -9.98 -8.98 8.02
CA GLU A 91 -11.32 -9.55 7.84
C GLU A 91 -11.83 -10.24 9.13
N ALA A 92 -10.94 -10.74 9.97
CA ALA A 92 -11.25 -11.26 11.30
C ALA A 92 -11.31 -10.20 12.40
N SER A 93 -11.35 -8.91 12.06
CA SER A 93 -11.47 -7.78 13.00
C SER A 93 -10.32 -7.68 14.02
N ARG A 94 -9.13 -8.14 13.67
CA ARG A 94 -7.91 -8.02 14.51
C ARG A 94 -7.11 -6.73 14.24
N TYR A 95 -7.59 -5.91 13.31
CA TYR A 95 -7.07 -4.58 13.00
C TYR A 95 -8.13 -3.51 13.33
N PRO A 96 -7.71 -2.33 13.80
CA PRO A 96 -8.61 -1.26 14.22
C PRO A 96 -9.36 -0.61 13.07
#